data_AF-A0A661KPM6-F1
#
_entry.id   AF-A0A661KPM6-F1
#
_cell.length_a   1.000
_cell.length_b   1.000
_cell.length_c   1.000
_cell.angle_alpha   90.00
_cell.angle_beta   90.00
_cell.angle_gamma   90.00
#
_symmetry.space_group_name_H-M   'P 1'
#
loop_
_entity.id
_entity.type
_entity.pdbx_description
1 polymer ?
#
loop_
_entity_poly.entity_id
_entity_poly.type
_entity_poly.pdbx_seq_one_letter_code
_entity_poly.pdbx_strand_id
1 'polypeptide(L)'
;QREKRRILNALKPAHMYLHTLYDLPIAVSGDFAQVKGISNFLSKELGCMIKLVNVNACDGFSDLSEKVLFQASMHEFENAIHDVDLIFGSETEKTISKKMNIPLIQFSYPILSRIFLNDTPYLGFKGIPVLVEEIINQLQML
;
A
#
# COMPACT_ATOMS: atom_id res chain seq x y z
N GLN A 1 -17.22 -12.56 11.89
CA GLN A 1 -16.42 -13.47 12.76
C GLN A 1 -15.92 -14.71 12.03
N ARG A 2 -16.77 -15.49 11.31
CA ARG A 2 -16.35 -16.69 10.56
C ARG A 2 -15.28 -16.40 9.49
N GLU A 3 -15.44 -15.34 8.70
CA GLU A 3 -14.49 -14.97 7.64
C GLU A 3 -13.13 -14.54 8.18
N LYS A 4 -13.11 -13.68 9.20
CA LYS A 4 -11.86 -13.30 9.92
C LYS A 4 -11.06 -14.52 10.37
N ARG A 5 -11.73 -15.51 10.98
CA ARG A 5 -11.08 -16.74 11.46
C ARG A 5 -10.55 -17.60 10.31
N ARG A 6 -11.25 -17.63 9.16
CA ARG A 6 -10.79 -18.31 7.94
C ARG A 6 -9.51 -17.68 7.40
N ILE A 7 -9.43 -16.35 7.34
CA ILE A 7 -8.25 -15.64 6.85
C ILE A 7 -7.06 -15.84 7.78
N LEU A 8 -7.26 -15.70 9.09
CA LEU A 8 -6.20 -15.98 10.06
C LEU A 8 -5.65 -17.39 9.91
N ASN A 9 -6.51 -18.38 9.64
CA ASN A 9 -6.05 -19.74 9.35
C ASN A 9 -5.30 -19.87 8.02
N ALA A 10 -5.67 -19.09 6.99
CA ALA A 10 -4.95 -19.06 5.72
C ALA A 10 -3.58 -18.36 5.83
N LEU A 11 -3.44 -17.39 6.74
CA LEU A 11 -2.20 -16.65 6.97
C LEU A 11 -1.24 -17.37 7.94
N LYS A 12 -1.72 -18.30 8.77
CA LYS A 12 -0.89 -19.07 9.72
C LYS A 12 0.34 -19.75 9.09
N PRO A 13 0.25 -20.41 7.92
CA PRO A 13 1.42 -20.99 7.26
C PRO A 13 2.48 -19.93 6.92
N ALA A 14 2.03 -18.72 6.57
CA ALA A 14 2.89 -17.58 6.23
C ALA A 14 3.30 -16.73 7.45
N HIS A 15 3.08 -17.19 8.69
CA HIS A 15 3.31 -16.36 9.89
C HIS A 15 4.76 -15.83 10.00
N MET A 16 5.75 -16.57 9.50
CA MET A 16 7.15 -16.11 9.50
C MET A 16 7.34 -14.88 8.61
N TYR A 17 6.64 -14.81 7.48
CA TYR A 17 6.68 -13.66 6.57
C TYR A 17 5.85 -12.48 7.09
N LEU A 18 4.84 -12.71 7.93
CA LEU A 18 4.12 -11.60 8.54
C LEU A 18 5.03 -10.75 9.44
N HIS A 19 6.07 -11.35 10.02
CA HIS A 19 7.03 -10.60 10.82
C HIS A 19 7.83 -9.59 9.98
N THR A 20 8.05 -9.85 8.69
CA THR A 20 8.77 -8.91 7.81
C THR A 20 7.94 -7.68 7.44
N LEU A 21 6.64 -7.67 7.78
CA LEU A 21 5.75 -6.53 7.54
C LEU A 21 5.77 -5.52 8.69
N TYR A 22 6.20 -5.95 9.89
CA TYR A 22 6.30 -5.06 11.04
C TYR A 22 7.34 -3.98 10.81
N ASP A 23 6.96 -2.74 11.11
CA ASP A 23 7.76 -1.52 10.92
C ASP A 23 8.21 -1.28 9.47
N LEU A 24 7.67 -2.04 8.49
CA LEU A 24 7.96 -1.86 7.08
C LEU A 24 7.57 -0.42 6.68
N PRO A 25 8.51 0.42 6.25
CA PRO A 25 8.23 1.80 5.90
C PRO A 25 7.55 1.90 4.53
N ILE A 26 6.36 2.48 4.50
CA ILE A 26 5.50 2.55 3.31
C ILE A 26 5.16 4.00 2.97
N ALA A 27 5.19 4.32 1.68
CA ALA A 27 4.54 5.51 1.12
C ALA A 27 3.23 5.12 0.42
N VAL A 28 2.19 5.93 0.58
CA VAL A 28 0.86 5.69 -0.01
C VAL A 28 0.42 6.90 -0.84
N SER A 29 -0.01 6.68 -2.08
CA SER A 29 -0.54 7.70 -2.99
C SER A 29 -1.88 7.28 -3.58
N GLY A 30 -2.85 8.19 -3.64
CA GLY A 30 -4.14 7.94 -4.30
C GLY A 30 -5.28 8.85 -3.83
N ASP A 31 -6.51 8.39 -4.04
CA ASP A 31 -7.71 9.11 -3.61
C ASP A 31 -7.92 8.99 -2.10
N PHE A 32 -8.49 10.03 -1.49
CA PHE A 32 -8.63 10.13 -0.03
C PHE A 32 -9.20 8.88 0.64
N ALA A 33 -10.33 8.35 0.14
CA ALA A 33 -10.99 7.19 0.74
C ALA A 33 -10.10 5.92 0.66
N GLN A 34 -9.42 5.72 -0.47
CA GLN A 34 -8.54 4.59 -0.70
C GLN A 34 -7.30 4.68 0.20
N VAL A 35 -6.64 5.84 0.19
CA VAL A 35 -5.46 6.15 1.01
C VAL A 35 -5.78 5.98 2.50
N LYS A 36 -6.90 6.52 2.97
CA LYS A 36 -7.34 6.39 4.37
C LYS A 36 -7.60 4.92 4.74
N GLY A 37 -8.27 4.18 3.87
CA GLY A 37 -8.57 2.76 4.09
C GLY A 37 -7.32 1.89 4.15
N ILE A 38 -6.45 2.01 3.14
CA ILE A 38 -5.24 1.19 3.05
C ILE A 38 -4.24 1.55 4.14
N SER A 39 -4.03 2.84 4.43
CA SER A 39 -3.07 3.27 5.45
C SER A 39 -3.47 2.78 6.84
N ASN A 40 -4.77 2.83 7.17
CA ASN A 40 -5.26 2.27 8.44
C ASN A 40 -5.09 0.75 8.51
N PHE A 41 -5.34 0.03 7.42
CA PHE A 41 -5.17 -1.42 7.38
C PHE A 41 -3.70 -1.82 7.54
N LEU A 42 -2.82 -1.21 6.75
CA LEU A 42 -1.38 -1.46 6.79
C LEU A 42 -0.79 -1.17 8.17
N SER A 43 -1.12 -0.01 8.76
CA SER A 43 -0.61 0.36 10.09
C SER A 43 -1.21 -0.46 11.23
N LYS A 44 -2.55 -0.53 11.33
CA LYS A 44 -3.22 -1.09 12.51
C LYS A 44 -3.35 -2.61 12.49
N GLU A 45 -3.45 -3.22 11.30
CA GLU A 45 -3.65 -4.67 11.17
C GLU A 45 -2.38 -5.42 10.76
N LEU A 46 -1.53 -4.82 9.91
CA LEU A 46 -0.27 -5.44 9.48
C LEU A 46 0.97 -4.92 10.22
N GLY A 47 0.85 -3.80 10.94
CA GLY A 47 1.95 -3.22 11.72
C GLY A 47 3.02 -2.51 10.88
N CYS A 48 2.69 -2.12 9.65
CA CYS A 48 3.58 -1.31 8.80
C CYS A 48 3.69 0.13 9.32
N MET A 49 4.80 0.79 9.01
CA MET A 49 5.02 2.19 9.34
C MET A 49 4.71 3.05 8.11
N ILE A 50 3.63 3.82 8.16
CA ILE A 50 3.35 4.77 7.09
C ILE A 50 4.28 5.98 7.27
N LYS A 51 5.03 6.34 6.22
CA LYS A 51 6.04 7.42 6.26
C LYS A 51 5.57 8.67 5.54
N LEU A 52 4.82 8.45 4.47
CA LEU A 52 4.38 9.50 3.57
C LEU A 52 3.02 9.12 3.01
N VAL A 53 2.11 10.10 3.03
CA VAL A 53 0.80 9.96 2.42
C VAL A 53 0.61 11.08 1.41
N ASN A 54 0.27 10.73 0.17
CA ASN A 54 -0.10 11.68 -0.87
C ASN A 54 -1.56 11.47 -1.27
N VAL A 55 -2.34 12.56 -1.20
CA VAL A 55 -3.77 12.55 -1.51
C VAL A 55 -4.00 13.38 -2.76
N ASN A 56 -4.39 12.72 -3.86
CA ASN A 56 -4.52 13.36 -5.18
C ASN A 56 -5.79 14.23 -5.29
N ALA A 57 -6.86 13.85 -4.61
CA ALA A 57 -8.12 14.59 -4.56
C ALA A 57 -8.70 14.56 -3.13
N CYS A 58 -8.92 15.74 -2.55
CA CYS A 58 -9.52 15.88 -1.23
C CYS A 58 -10.26 17.22 -1.11
N ASP A 59 -11.47 17.15 -0.56
CA ASP A 59 -12.23 18.30 -0.07
C ASP A 59 -12.19 18.24 1.48
N GLY A 60 -11.18 18.88 2.08
CA GLY A 60 -11.18 19.26 3.50
C GLY A 60 -11.00 18.14 4.55
N PHE A 61 -9.80 17.57 4.68
CA PHE A 61 -9.46 16.74 5.84
C PHE A 61 -8.02 16.93 6.32
N SER A 62 -7.79 16.99 7.63
CA SER A 62 -6.53 17.42 8.26
C SER A 62 -6.10 16.53 9.45
N ASP A 63 -6.28 15.21 9.36
CA ASP A 63 -6.11 14.33 10.52
C ASP A 63 -5.43 13.00 10.16
N LEU A 64 -4.23 13.10 9.60
CA LEU A 64 -3.27 11.99 9.48
C LEU A 64 -1.99 12.47 10.17
N SER A 65 -1.53 11.73 11.17
CA SER A 65 -0.43 12.07 12.09
C SER A 65 0.97 12.02 11.48
N GLU A 66 1.07 11.98 10.15
CA GLU A 66 2.29 11.77 9.39
C GLU A 66 2.40 12.80 8.26
N LYS A 67 3.55 12.86 7.58
CA LYS A 67 3.79 13.81 6.49
C LYS A 67 2.77 13.56 5.38
N VAL A 68 1.74 14.40 5.32
CA VAL A 68 0.66 14.30 4.34
C VAL A 68 0.79 15.42 3.32
N LEU A 69 0.80 15.01 2.06
CA LEU A 69 0.78 15.88 0.91
C LEU A 69 -0.64 15.89 0.33
N PHE A 70 -1.17 17.08 0.08
CA PHE A 70 -2.48 17.27 -0.54
C PHE A 70 -2.31 17.88 -1.92
N GLN A 71 -2.87 17.23 -2.94
CA GLN A 71 -2.81 17.66 -4.33
C GLN A 71 -1.38 18.01 -4.79
N ALA A 72 -0.39 17.32 -4.24
CA ALA A 72 1.01 17.59 -4.54
C ALA A 72 1.34 17.10 -5.94
N SER A 73 2.26 17.80 -6.58
CA SER A 73 2.84 17.38 -7.84
C SER A 73 3.66 16.10 -7.65
N MET A 74 3.86 15.35 -8.74
CA MET A 74 4.73 14.16 -8.75
C MET A 74 6.15 14.47 -8.27
N HIS A 75 6.67 15.66 -8.58
CA HIS A 75 7.99 16.10 -8.15
C HIS A 75 8.06 16.36 -6.64
N GLU A 76 7.01 16.94 -6.05
CA GLU A 76 6.91 17.13 -4.60
C GLU A 76 6.78 15.78 -3.87
N PHE A 77 5.97 14.88 -4.40
CA PHE A 77 5.86 13.52 -3.85
C PHE A 77 7.21 12.80 -3.91
N GLU A 78 7.88 12.85 -5.06
CA GLU A 78 9.23 12.28 -5.24
C GLU A 78 10.22 12.84 -4.21
N ASN A 79 10.32 14.16 -4.06
CA ASN A 79 11.25 14.77 -3.11
C ASN A 79 10.88 14.52 -1.64
N ALA A 80 9.65 14.11 -1.35
CA ALA A 80 9.23 13.80 0.00
C ALA A 80 9.51 12.34 0.41
N ILE A 81 9.75 11.44 -0.56
CA ILE A 81 10.05 10.03 -0.32
C ILE A 81 11.48 9.90 0.23
N HIS A 82 11.57 9.43 1.47
CA HIS A 82 12.81 9.09 2.14
C HIS A 82 12.57 7.88 3.06
N ASP A 83 13.52 6.94 3.09
CA ASP A 83 13.49 5.73 3.93
C ASP A 83 12.17 4.95 3.80
N VAL A 84 11.79 4.63 2.56
CA VAL A 84 10.59 3.87 2.20
C VAL A 84 10.99 2.63 1.42
N ASP A 85 10.45 1.48 1.81
CA ASP A 85 10.75 0.17 1.21
C ASP A 85 9.67 -0.28 0.23
N LEU A 86 8.50 0.36 0.25
CA LEU A 86 7.36 -0.02 -0.60
C LEU A 86 6.44 1.18 -0.87
N ILE A 87 6.04 1.33 -2.13
CA ILE A 87 5.06 2.33 -2.54
C ILE A 87 3.72 1.64 -2.83
N PHE A 88 2.65 2.16 -2.26
CA PHE A 88 1.27 1.89 -2.66
C PHE A 88 0.79 3.05 -3.53
N GLY A 89 0.40 2.78 -4.77
CA GLY A 89 -0.03 3.82 -5.70
C GLY A 89 -0.83 3.31 -6.89
N SER A 90 -0.71 4.02 -7.99
CA SER A 90 -1.28 3.69 -9.30
C SER A 90 -0.19 3.66 -10.38
N GLU A 91 -0.56 3.60 -11.65
CA GLU A 91 0.38 3.78 -12.76
C GLU A 91 1.13 5.14 -12.69
N THR A 92 0.56 6.15 -12.03
CA THR A 92 1.21 7.48 -11.86
C THR A 92 2.55 7.38 -11.13
N GLU A 93 2.64 6.58 -10.07
CA GLU A 93 3.87 6.45 -9.26
C GLU A 93 4.93 5.53 -9.88
N LYS A 94 4.65 4.90 -11.02
CA LYS A 94 5.56 3.92 -11.63
C LYS A 94 6.90 4.50 -12.03
N THR A 95 6.93 5.73 -12.51
CA THR A 95 8.19 6.41 -12.87
C THR A 95 9.07 6.63 -11.63
N ILE A 96 8.47 7.02 -10.50
CA ILE A 96 9.16 7.22 -9.23
C ILE A 96 9.69 5.88 -8.71
N SER A 97 8.83 4.87 -8.66
CA SER A 97 9.19 3.51 -8.26
C SER A 97 10.42 2.98 -9.01
N LYS A 98 10.43 3.11 -10.35
CA LYS A 98 11.58 2.71 -11.17
C LYS A 98 12.83 3.55 -10.90
N LYS A 99 12.68 4.88 -10.78
CA LYS A 99 13.81 5.80 -10.58
C LYS A 99 14.50 5.57 -9.23
N MET A 100 13.72 5.28 -8.19
CA MET A 100 14.22 5.08 -6.82
C MET A 100 14.53 3.61 -6.50
N ASN A 101 14.21 2.69 -7.41
CA ASN A 101 14.29 1.25 -7.19
C ASN A 101 13.48 0.79 -5.94
N ILE A 102 12.29 1.37 -5.76
CA ILE A 102 11.35 1.00 -4.70
C ILE A 102 10.18 0.26 -5.34
N PRO A 103 9.80 -0.95 -4.89
CA PRO A 103 8.67 -1.69 -5.43
C PRO A 103 7.34 -0.90 -5.34
N LEU A 104 6.45 -1.17 -6.30
CA LEU A 104 5.14 -0.52 -6.40
C LEU A 104 4.00 -1.55 -6.43
N ILE A 105 3.11 -1.44 -5.45
CA ILE A 105 1.81 -2.12 -5.44
C ILE A 105 0.76 -1.16 -5.96
N GLN A 106 0.19 -1.52 -7.11
CA GLN A 106 -0.87 -0.73 -7.74
C GLN A 106 -2.21 -1.10 -7.14
N PHE A 107 -2.74 -0.24 -6.27
CA PHE A 107 -4.03 -0.44 -5.59
C PHE A 107 -5.07 0.63 -5.95
N SER A 108 -4.63 1.75 -6.52
CA SER A 108 -5.47 2.86 -6.97
C SER A 108 -5.47 2.96 -8.50
N TYR A 109 -6.52 3.59 -9.05
CA TYR A 109 -6.65 3.81 -10.49
C TYR A 109 -5.84 5.05 -10.90
N PRO A 110 -5.23 5.10 -12.11
CA PRO A 110 -5.26 4.09 -13.17
C PRO A 110 -4.26 2.93 -12.99
N ILE A 111 -4.62 1.75 -13.51
CA ILE A 111 -3.72 0.60 -13.63
C ILE A 111 -3.67 0.22 -15.11
N LEU A 112 -2.56 0.54 -15.79
CA LEU A 112 -2.43 0.32 -17.24
C LEU A 112 -1.51 -0.84 -17.59
N SER A 113 -0.62 -1.21 -16.66
CA SER A 113 0.45 -2.17 -16.92
C SER A 113 0.35 -3.51 -16.21
N ARG A 114 -0.73 -3.74 -15.46
CA ARG A 114 -1.04 -5.06 -14.88
C ARG A 114 -2.15 -5.75 -15.67
N ILE A 115 -1.97 -7.06 -15.84
CA ILE A 115 -2.99 -7.95 -16.38
C ILE A 115 -3.58 -8.72 -15.20
N PHE A 116 -4.90 -8.65 -15.04
CA PHE A 116 -5.62 -9.41 -14.02
C PHE A 116 -6.24 -10.64 -14.67
N LEU A 117 -5.80 -11.83 -14.25
CA LEU A 117 -6.34 -13.10 -14.76
C LEU A 117 -7.59 -13.56 -13.99
N ASN A 118 -7.87 -12.95 -12.84
CA ASN A 118 -9.04 -13.20 -12.02
C ASN A 118 -9.57 -11.89 -11.43
N ASP A 119 -10.79 -11.93 -10.91
CA ASP A 119 -11.52 -10.81 -10.33
C ASP A 119 -11.22 -10.62 -8.83
N THR A 120 -10.11 -11.19 -8.33
CA THR A 120 -9.83 -11.19 -6.89
C THR A 120 -9.48 -9.76 -6.45
N PRO A 121 -10.28 -9.13 -5.59
CA PRO A 121 -10.05 -7.75 -5.19
C PRO A 121 -8.89 -7.67 -4.20
N TYR A 122 -8.25 -6.49 -4.05
CA TYR A 122 -7.40 -6.21 -2.89
C TYR A 122 -8.20 -5.85 -1.63
N LEU A 123 -9.48 -5.51 -1.79
CA LEU A 123 -10.34 -5.03 -0.72
C LEU A 123 -11.19 -6.15 -0.10
N GLY A 124 -11.44 -6.00 1.20
CA GLY A 124 -12.27 -6.90 1.97
C GLY A 124 -11.60 -8.23 2.32
N PHE A 125 -12.34 -9.08 3.03
CA PHE A 125 -11.84 -10.33 3.58
C PHE A 125 -11.22 -11.29 2.55
N LYS A 126 -11.73 -11.29 1.31
CA LYS A 126 -11.17 -12.11 0.23
C LYS A 126 -9.86 -11.56 -0.34
N GLY A 127 -9.64 -10.25 -0.24
CA GLY A 127 -8.48 -9.58 -0.82
C GLY A 127 -7.25 -9.51 0.07
N ILE A 128 -7.43 -9.66 1.39
CA ILE A 128 -6.33 -9.62 2.35
C ILE A 128 -5.23 -10.63 2.03
N PRO A 129 -5.51 -11.93 1.78
CA PRO A 129 -4.45 -12.89 1.45
C PRO A 129 -3.68 -12.48 0.20
N VAL A 130 -4.38 -12.04 -0.85
CA VAL A 130 -3.77 -11.60 -2.11
C VAL A 130 -2.88 -10.38 -1.91
N LEU A 131 -3.34 -9.42 -1.11
CA LEU A 131 -2.56 -8.23 -0.79
C LEU A 131 -1.30 -8.59 0.00
N VAL A 132 -1.42 -9.46 1.00
CA VAL A 132 -0.27 -9.91 1.82
C VAL A 132 0.73 -10.68 0.96
N GLU A 133 0.26 -11.59 0.10
CA GLU A 133 1.09 -12.31 -0.85
C GLU A 133 1.83 -11.35 -1.80
N GLU A 134 1.13 -10.35 -2.33
CA GLU A 134 1.73 -9.34 -3.20
C GLU A 134 2.82 -8.55 -2.47
N ILE A 135 2.59 -8.10 -1.23
CA ILE A 135 3.60 -7.40 -0.43
C ILE A 135 4.84 -8.28 -0.25
N ILE A 136 4.66 -9.51 0.21
CA ILE A 136 5.78 -10.43 0.46
C ILE A 136 6.57 -10.69 -0.82
N ASN A 137 5.88 -10.93 -1.94
CA ASN A 137 6.53 -11.18 -3.22
C ASN A 137 7.31 -9.95 -3.73
N GLN A 138 6.77 -8.74 -3.58
CA GLN A 138 7.47 -7.51 -3.96
C GLN A 138 8.74 -7.28 -3.13
N LEU A 139 8.72 -7.63 -1.84
CA LEU A 139 9.89 -7.52 -0.95
C LEU A 139 10.95 -8.60 -1.21
N GLN A 140 10.55 -9.81 -1.62
CA GLN A 140 11.47 -10.92 -1.92
C GLN A 140 12.18 -10.79 -3.26
N MET A 141 11.69 -9.93 -4.16
CA MET A 141 12.29 -9.68 -5.49
C MET A 141 13.37 -8.58 -5.48
N LEU A 142 13.67 -8.00 -4.31
CA LEU A 142 14.80 -7.08 -4.09
C LEU A 142 16.08 -7.85 -3.73
#